data_AF-A0A947N2Z0-F1
#
_entry.id   AF-A0A947N2Z0-F1
#
_cell.length_a   1.000
_cell.length_b   1.000
_cell.length_c   1.000
_cell.angle_alpha   90.00
_cell.angle_beta   90.00
_cell.angle_gamma   90.00
#
_symmetry.space_group_name_H-M   'P 1'
#
loop_
_entity.id
_entity.type
_entity.pdbx_description
1 polymer ?
#
loop_
_entity_poly.entity_id
_entity_poly.type
_entity_poly.pdbx_seq_one_letter_code
_entity_poly.pdbx_strand_id
1 'polypeptide(L)'
;MKEFKLELKDKDLIVEIRNLAEQANGSCFVRYGDTLVFATCTMAKEEKEDMGFFPLTVNYEEKYYASGKIQGSRFMKREGRPSDKAICNSRLIDRAIRPRFPEDLKREVQVIATVLSYDLENNPDVVALIASSLALSISDIPWTGPVAAVRVGRQNNEFLLNPTCEEIEKNEIDVVFAAGEPSPNSAWANKKDEEVLINM
;
A
#
# COMPACT_ATOMS: atom_id res chain seq x y z
N MET A 1 9.64 -2.21 20.47
CA MET A 1 8.31 -2.35 19.86
C MET A 1 7.57 -1.04 20.04
N LYS A 2 7.10 -0.43 18.95
CA LYS A 2 6.29 0.79 18.99
C LYS A 2 4.95 0.49 18.32
N GLU A 3 3.88 0.90 18.97
CA GLU A 3 2.51 0.78 18.46
C GLU A 3 1.91 2.19 18.40
N PHE A 4 1.29 2.51 17.28
CA PHE A 4 0.56 3.75 17.07
C PHE A 4 -0.88 3.40 16.72
N LYS A 5 -1.82 4.16 17.25
CA LYS A 5 -3.25 3.94 17.08
C LYS A 5 -3.92 5.23 16.62
N LEU A 6 -4.74 5.12 15.58
CA LEU A 6 -5.58 6.19 15.06
C LEU A 6 -7.00 5.65 14.86
N GLU A 7 -8.01 6.39 15.28
CA GLU A 7 -9.40 6.04 15.04
C GLU A 7 -9.86 6.65 13.70
N LEU A 8 -10.34 5.82 12.78
CA LEU A 8 -10.83 6.19 11.46
C LEU A 8 -12.18 5.52 11.22
N LYS A 9 -13.26 6.33 11.07
CA LYS A 9 -14.64 5.84 10.84
C LYS A 9 -15.02 4.71 11.80
N ASP A 10 -14.87 4.98 13.10
CA ASP A 10 -15.20 4.05 14.20
C ASP A 10 -14.40 2.74 14.19
N LYS A 11 -13.31 2.68 13.42
CA LYS A 11 -12.38 1.54 13.35
C LYS A 11 -10.97 1.99 13.72
N ASP A 12 -10.25 1.10 14.37
CA ASP A 12 -8.87 1.35 14.75
C ASP A 12 -7.92 1.03 13.59
N LEU A 13 -7.19 2.04 13.14
CA LEU A 13 -5.98 1.90 12.33
C LEU A 13 -4.78 1.81 13.28
N ILE A 14 -4.19 0.63 13.37
CA ILE A 14 -3.08 0.32 14.27
C ILE A 14 -1.84 0.04 13.44
N VAL A 15 -0.77 0.77 13.72
CA VAL A 15 0.54 0.60 13.09
C VAL A 15 1.49 0.03 14.12
N GLU A 16 2.05 -1.15 13.84
CA GLU A 16 3.01 -1.80 14.71
C GLU A 16 4.37 -1.93 14.02
N ILE A 17 5.39 -1.33 14.64
CA ILE A 17 6.78 -1.47 14.20
C ILE A 17 7.44 -2.50 15.12
N ARG A 18 7.63 -3.70 14.56
CA ARG A 18 8.21 -4.88 15.23
C ARG A 18 9.52 -5.28 14.57
N ASN A 19 10.34 -5.99 15.34
CA ASN A 19 11.61 -6.53 14.90
C ASN A 19 11.43 -7.89 14.19
N LEU A 20 10.64 -7.92 13.11
CA LEU A 20 10.39 -9.17 12.37
C LEU A 20 11.26 -9.29 11.11
N ALA A 21 11.46 -8.19 10.39
CA ALA A 21 12.28 -8.13 9.18
C ALA A 21 13.41 -7.10 9.35
N GLU A 22 14.28 -7.31 10.34
CA GLU A 22 15.38 -6.37 10.66
C GLU A 22 16.42 -6.19 9.55
N GLN A 23 16.47 -7.13 8.59
CA GLN A 23 17.36 -7.02 7.42
C GLN A 23 16.74 -6.18 6.30
N ALA A 24 15.45 -5.88 6.36
CA ALA A 24 14.82 -4.94 5.44
C ALA A 24 15.14 -3.50 5.85
N ASN A 25 15.23 -2.60 4.88
CA ASN A 25 15.45 -1.18 5.12
C ASN A 25 14.30 -0.57 5.96
N GLY A 26 13.07 -1.04 5.73
CA GLY A 26 11.91 -0.71 6.55
C GLY A 26 10.87 -1.81 6.56
N SER A 27 10.21 -2.02 7.70
CA SER A 27 9.08 -2.95 7.82
C SER A 27 8.06 -2.49 8.85
N CYS A 28 6.78 -2.65 8.54
CA CYS A 28 5.71 -2.34 9.47
C CYS A 28 4.50 -3.25 9.26
N PHE A 29 3.74 -3.43 10.34
CA PHE A 29 2.41 -4.01 10.30
C PHE A 29 1.40 -2.89 10.36
N VAL A 30 0.38 -2.96 9.51
CA VAL A 30 -0.77 -2.08 9.58
C VAL A 30 -2.02 -2.94 9.67
N ARG A 31 -2.80 -2.69 10.71
CA ARG A 31 -4.09 -3.31 10.95
C ARG A 31 -5.17 -2.24 10.85
N TYR A 32 -6.23 -2.53 10.12
CA TYR A 32 -7.44 -1.70 10.09
C TYR A 32 -8.65 -2.60 10.34
N GLY A 33 -9.32 -2.40 11.47
CA GLY A 33 -10.25 -3.41 11.98
C GLY A 33 -9.49 -4.71 12.28
N ASP A 34 -9.89 -5.80 11.63
CA ASP A 34 -9.22 -7.12 11.74
C ASP A 34 -8.39 -7.47 10.50
N THR A 35 -8.39 -6.63 9.47
CA THR A 35 -7.52 -6.79 8.28
C THR A 35 -6.09 -6.34 8.60
N LEU A 36 -5.13 -7.25 8.43
CA LEU A 36 -3.72 -7.07 8.77
C LEU A 36 -2.83 -7.22 7.52
N VAL A 37 -2.04 -6.19 7.22
CA VAL A 37 -1.04 -6.19 6.15
C VAL A 37 0.35 -5.97 6.74
N PHE A 38 1.31 -6.75 6.26
CA PHE A 38 2.72 -6.58 6.55
C PHE A 38 3.43 -6.04 5.31
N ALA A 39 4.05 -4.86 5.44
CA ALA A 39 4.81 -4.25 4.37
C ALA A 39 6.30 -4.26 4.68
N THR A 40 7.11 -4.59 3.68
CA THR A 40 8.57 -4.51 3.73
C THR A 40 9.09 -3.73 2.54
N CYS A 41 10.17 -2.99 2.74
CA CYS A 41 10.89 -2.32 1.67
C CYS A 41 12.39 -2.59 1.76
N THR A 42 13.02 -2.77 0.61
CA THR A 42 14.45 -2.99 0.48
C THR A 42 15.02 -2.17 -0.66
N MET A 43 16.25 -1.70 -0.50
CA MET A 43 17.01 -1.01 -1.53
C MET A 43 18.37 -1.69 -1.73
N ALA A 44 18.76 -1.89 -2.98
CA ALA A 44 20.08 -2.41 -3.32
C ALA A 44 21.19 -1.48 -2.80
N LYS A 45 22.30 -2.06 -2.34
CA LYS A 45 23.47 -1.28 -1.88
C LYS A 45 24.21 -0.62 -3.04
N GLU A 46 24.26 -1.32 -4.17
CA GLU A 46 24.96 -0.89 -5.38
C GLU A 46 23.97 -0.35 -6.40
N GLU A 47 24.41 0.64 -7.16
CA GLU A 47 23.68 1.12 -8.32
C GLU A 47 23.81 0.12 -9.46
N LYS A 48 22.71 -0.11 -10.19
CA LYS A 48 22.80 -0.89 -11.42
C LYS A 48 23.38 -0.02 -12.54
N GLU A 49 24.02 -0.69 -13.51
CA GLU A 49 24.42 -0.05 -14.77
C GLU A 49 23.23 0.67 -15.40
N ASP A 50 23.50 1.73 -16.17
CA ASP A 50 22.50 2.70 -16.59
C ASP A 50 21.36 2.05 -17.41
N MET A 51 20.25 1.72 -16.74
CA MET A 51 19.08 1.07 -17.35
C MET A 51 18.13 2.06 -18.03
N GLY A 52 18.34 3.38 -17.88
CA GLY A 52 17.50 4.42 -18.47
C GLY A 52 16.12 4.60 -17.82
N PHE A 53 15.84 3.92 -16.70
CA PHE A 53 14.62 4.08 -15.89
C PHE A 53 14.87 3.74 -14.41
N PHE A 54 14.01 4.21 -13.51
CA PHE A 54 14.06 3.88 -12.08
C PHE A 54 13.52 2.46 -11.80
N PRO A 55 14.37 1.51 -11.36
CA PRO A 55 13.97 0.13 -11.09
C PRO A 55 13.23 -0.01 -9.75
N LEU A 56 11.93 0.31 -9.76
CA LEU A 56 11.01 0.04 -8.65
C LEU A 56 10.13 -1.17 -8.98
N THR A 57 10.12 -2.15 -8.07
CA THR A 57 9.25 -3.32 -8.12
C THR A 57 8.32 -3.31 -6.91
N VAL A 58 7.02 -3.41 -7.15
CA VAL A 58 6.00 -3.50 -6.11
C VAL A 58 5.24 -4.81 -6.24
N ASN A 59 5.21 -5.60 -5.17
CA ASN A 59 4.50 -6.87 -5.11
C ASN A 59 3.45 -6.80 -4.00
N TYR A 60 2.18 -6.97 -4.38
CA TYR A 60 1.10 -7.19 -3.44
C TYR A 60 0.73 -8.68 -3.44
N GLU A 61 0.80 -9.32 -2.28
CA GLU A 61 0.58 -10.75 -2.09
C GLU A 61 -0.57 -11.01 -1.12
N GLU A 62 -1.57 -11.75 -1.58
CA GLU A 62 -2.67 -12.26 -0.74
C GLU A 62 -2.39 -13.71 -0.40
N LYS A 63 -2.34 -14.04 0.89
CA LYS A 63 -2.16 -15.42 1.35
C LYS A 63 -3.52 -16.06 1.62
N TYR A 64 -3.71 -17.32 1.22
CA TYR A 64 -5.02 -17.98 1.43
C TYR A 64 -5.38 -18.10 2.91
N TYR A 65 -4.36 -18.29 3.77
CA TYR A 65 -4.54 -18.33 5.21
C TYR A 65 -5.10 -17.04 5.79
N ALA A 66 -4.96 -15.90 5.11
CA ALA A 66 -5.50 -14.62 5.58
C ALA A 66 -7.02 -14.67 5.74
N SER A 67 -7.70 -15.49 4.93
CA SER A 67 -9.14 -15.75 5.00
C SER A 67 -9.50 -17.08 5.66
N GLY A 68 -8.54 -17.76 6.29
CA GLY A 68 -8.73 -19.09 6.87
C GLY A 68 -8.98 -20.20 5.85
N LYS A 69 -8.68 -19.97 4.56
CA LYS A 69 -8.92 -20.93 3.47
C LYS A 69 -7.63 -21.65 3.09
N ILE A 70 -7.76 -22.89 2.64
CA ILE A 70 -6.69 -23.65 1.98
C ILE A 70 -7.03 -23.69 0.49
N GLN A 71 -6.05 -23.43 -0.37
CA GLN A 71 -6.24 -23.49 -1.81
C GLN A 71 -6.74 -24.88 -2.25
N GLY A 72 -7.91 -24.91 -2.90
CA GLY A 72 -8.66 -26.15 -3.20
C GLY A 72 -8.16 -26.97 -4.39
N SER A 73 -6.90 -26.84 -4.83
CA SER A 73 -6.42 -27.55 -6.03
C SER A 73 -6.04 -29.01 -5.75
N ARG A 74 -6.32 -29.89 -6.71
CA ARG A 74 -5.93 -31.31 -6.73
C ARG A 74 -4.41 -31.52 -6.79
N PHE A 75 -3.65 -30.56 -7.31
CA PHE A 75 -2.21 -30.72 -7.62
C PHE A 75 -1.27 -29.74 -6.91
N MET A 76 -1.71 -28.54 -6.52
CA MET A 76 -0.86 -27.55 -5.85
C MET A 76 -1.62 -26.79 -4.75
N LYS A 77 -1.29 -27.04 -3.49
CA LYS A 77 -1.89 -26.38 -2.31
C LYS A 77 -1.05 -25.18 -1.84
N ARG A 78 -0.52 -24.39 -2.79
CA ARG A 78 0.37 -23.25 -2.52
C ARG A 78 0.03 -22.10 -3.45
N GLU A 79 0.13 -20.89 -2.90
CA GLU A 79 0.00 -19.64 -3.65
C GLU A 79 0.90 -19.66 -4.88
N GLY A 80 0.30 -19.44 -6.05
CA GLY A 80 0.98 -19.46 -7.33
C GLY A 80 1.22 -18.05 -7.86
N ARG A 81 0.97 -17.89 -9.16
CA ARG A 81 1.01 -16.58 -9.81
C ARG A 81 0.03 -15.60 -9.15
N PRO A 82 0.38 -14.31 -9.01
CA PRO A 82 -0.55 -13.27 -8.55
C PRO A 82 -1.84 -13.26 -9.37
N SER A 83 -2.96 -13.02 -8.68
CA SER A 83 -4.26 -12.82 -9.31
C SER A 83 -4.33 -11.46 -10.01
N ASP A 84 -5.30 -11.28 -10.92
CA ASP A 84 -5.49 -9.98 -11.59
C ASP A 84 -5.77 -8.85 -10.59
N LYS A 85 -6.53 -9.14 -9.51
CA LYS A 85 -6.76 -8.19 -8.42
C LYS A 85 -5.46 -7.82 -7.70
N ALA A 86 -4.61 -8.81 -7.40
CA ALA A 86 -3.32 -8.56 -6.77
C ALA A 86 -2.38 -7.74 -7.66
N ILE A 87 -2.41 -7.95 -8.98
CA ILE A 87 -1.66 -7.15 -9.96
C ILE A 87 -2.19 -5.71 -9.98
N CYS A 88 -3.51 -5.50 -10.01
CA CYS A 88 -4.11 -4.17 -9.94
C CYS A 88 -3.72 -3.45 -8.64
N ASN A 89 -3.77 -4.12 -7.50
CA ASN A 89 -3.35 -3.56 -6.21
C ASN A 89 -1.86 -3.22 -6.18
N SER A 90 -1.01 -4.07 -6.77
CA SER A 90 0.43 -3.78 -6.92
C SER A 90 0.67 -2.50 -7.73
N ARG A 91 -0.08 -2.33 -8.83
CA ARG A 91 0.00 -1.12 -9.68
C ARG A 91 -0.56 0.12 -9.00
N LEU A 92 -1.60 -0.02 -8.18
CA LEU A 92 -2.17 1.06 -7.38
C LEU A 92 -1.11 1.60 -6.40
N ILE A 93 -0.40 0.70 -5.71
CA ILE A 93 0.68 1.10 -4.81
C ILE A 93 1.83 1.73 -5.60
N ASP A 94 2.29 1.11 -6.70
CA ASP A 94 3.38 1.63 -7.54
C ASP A 94 3.11 3.06 -8.03
N ARG A 95 1.91 3.31 -8.56
CA ARG A 95 1.51 4.64 -9.05
C ARG A 95 1.50 5.70 -7.95
N ALA A 96 1.13 5.32 -6.74
CA ALA A 96 1.08 6.24 -5.60
C ALA A 96 2.48 6.62 -5.09
N ILE A 97 3.41 5.67 -5.02
CA ILE A 97 4.73 5.89 -4.41
C ILE A 97 5.81 6.33 -5.41
N ARG A 98 5.74 5.90 -6.67
CA ARG A 98 6.78 6.12 -7.70
C ARG A 98 7.13 7.60 -7.91
N PRO A 99 6.17 8.54 -8.01
CA PRO A 99 6.48 9.95 -8.24
C PRO A 99 7.22 10.65 -7.09
N ARG A 100 7.37 9.98 -5.94
CA ARG A 100 7.96 10.53 -4.72
C ARG A 100 9.42 10.11 -4.50
N PHE A 101 9.97 9.29 -5.39
CA PHE A 101 11.39 8.96 -5.40
C PHE A 101 12.20 10.04 -6.14
N PRO A 102 13.48 10.26 -5.76
CA PRO A 102 14.38 11.12 -6.52
C PRO A 102 14.55 10.62 -7.96
N GLU A 103 14.57 11.54 -8.93
CA GLU A 103 14.72 11.20 -10.36
C GLU A 103 16.07 10.51 -10.65
N ASP A 104 17.11 10.84 -9.90
CA ASP A 104 18.46 10.30 -10.06
C ASP A 104 18.69 8.97 -9.32
N LEU A 105 17.66 8.40 -8.67
CA LEU A 105 17.83 7.16 -7.91
C LEU A 105 17.99 5.96 -8.86
N LYS A 106 19.20 5.41 -8.94
CA LYS A 106 19.53 4.24 -9.79
C LYS A 106 19.59 2.91 -9.05
N ARG A 107 19.30 2.91 -7.76
CA ARG A 107 19.28 1.69 -6.93
C ARG A 107 17.94 0.99 -7.08
N GLU A 108 17.97 -0.33 -7.16
CA GLU A 108 16.77 -1.15 -7.19
C GLU A 108 16.05 -1.06 -5.85
N VAL A 109 14.76 -0.71 -5.90
CA VAL A 109 13.88 -0.65 -4.74
C VAL A 109 12.79 -1.70 -4.91
N GLN A 110 12.59 -2.52 -3.89
CA GLN A 110 11.50 -3.49 -3.84
C GLN A 110 10.60 -3.18 -2.65
N VAL A 111 9.29 -3.15 -2.91
CA VAL A 111 8.26 -3.03 -1.88
C VAL A 111 7.35 -4.25 -1.96
N ILE A 112 7.19 -4.96 -0.85
CA ILE A 112 6.32 -6.13 -0.76
C ILE A 112 5.26 -5.84 0.30
N ALA A 113 3.99 -5.92 -0.09
CA ALA A 113 2.85 -5.84 0.81
C ALA A 113 2.16 -7.20 0.87
N THR A 114 2.21 -7.86 2.02
CA THR A 114 1.62 -9.18 2.23
C THR A 114 0.40 -9.08 3.15
N VAL A 115 -0.76 -9.51 2.66
CA VAL A 115 -1.97 -9.61 3.48
C VAL A 115 -1.88 -10.87 4.35
N LEU A 116 -1.86 -10.66 5.66
CA LEU A 116 -1.73 -11.73 6.66
C LEU A 116 -3.07 -12.12 7.28
N SER A 117 -4.02 -11.18 7.36
CA SER A 117 -5.37 -11.43 7.84
C SER A 117 -6.36 -10.55 7.07
N TYR A 118 -7.53 -11.10 6.78
CA TYR A 118 -8.61 -10.42 6.08
C TYR A 118 -9.94 -10.70 6.76
N ASP A 119 -10.62 -9.63 7.18
CA ASP A 119 -11.85 -9.69 7.97
C ASP A 119 -13.13 -9.78 7.14
N LEU A 120 -13.01 -9.86 5.80
CA LEU A 120 -14.11 -9.88 4.83
C LEU A 120 -14.92 -8.58 4.75
N GLU A 121 -14.59 -7.56 5.55
CA GLU A 121 -15.33 -6.31 5.65
C GLU A 121 -14.54 -5.13 5.07
N ASN A 122 -13.24 -5.06 5.39
CA ASN A 122 -12.36 -3.96 5.01
C ASN A 122 -11.41 -4.39 3.89
N ASN A 123 -11.51 -3.77 2.72
CA ASN A 123 -10.67 -4.13 1.59
C ASN A 123 -9.16 -3.86 1.89
N PRO A 124 -8.28 -4.86 1.74
CA PRO A 124 -6.85 -4.73 2.09
C PRO A 124 -6.03 -3.79 1.21
N ASP A 125 -6.55 -3.33 0.07
CA ASP A 125 -5.78 -2.50 -0.86
C ASP A 125 -5.37 -1.13 -0.29
N VAL A 126 -6.31 -0.41 0.33
CA VAL A 126 -6.02 0.87 1.02
C VAL A 126 -5.03 0.64 2.17
N VAL A 127 -5.24 -0.42 2.95
CA VAL A 127 -4.37 -0.78 4.08
C VAL A 127 -2.96 -1.10 3.59
N ALA A 128 -2.83 -1.79 2.47
CA ALA A 128 -1.55 -2.14 1.87
C ALA A 128 -0.79 -0.93 1.32
N LEU A 129 -1.50 0.06 0.74
CA LEU A 129 -0.89 1.31 0.32
C LEU A 129 -0.38 2.11 1.53
N ILE A 130 -1.19 2.23 2.58
CA ILE A 130 -0.79 2.87 3.83
C ILE A 130 0.43 2.16 4.44
N ALA A 131 0.42 0.82 4.49
CA ALA A 131 1.53 0.02 4.99
C ALA A 131 2.81 0.22 4.18
N SER A 132 2.71 0.24 2.85
CA SER A 132 3.84 0.46 1.95
C SER A 132 4.45 1.86 2.14
N SER A 133 3.59 2.87 2.26
CA SER A 133 3.97 4.25 2.55
C SER A 133 4.68 4.40 3.89
N LEU A 134 4.15 3.77 4.94
CA LEU A 134 4.77 3.79 6.27
C LEU A 134 6.09 3.03 6.30
N ALA A 135 6.17 1.87 5.65
CA ALA A 135 7.41 1.09 5.55
C ALA A 135 8.53 1.90 4.88
N LEU A 136 8.22 2.62 3.79
CA LEU A 136 9.17 3.52 3.13
C LEU A 136 9.53 4.71 4.02
N SER A 137 8.56 5.30 4.74
CA SER A 137 8.78 6.46 5.61
C SER A 137 9.74 6.17 6.77
N ILE A 138 9.70 4.95 7.32
CA ILE A 138 10.59 4.54 8.43
C ILE A 138 11.93 3.98 7.94
N SER A 139 12.09 3.80 6.63
CA SER A 139 13.31 3.27 6.03
C SER A 139 14.38 4.34 5.84
N ASP A 140 15.59 3.91 5.54
CA ASP A 140 16.72 4.74 5.11
C ASP A 140 16.73 4.99 3.58
N ILE A 141 15.66 4.61 2.86
CA ILE A 141 15.53 4.82 1.42
C ILE A 141 15.14 6.29 1.17
N PRO A 142 15.83 7.01 0.25
CA PRO A 142 15.50 8.39 -0.03
C PRO A 142 14.13 8.49 -0.73
N TRP A 143 13.09 8.86 0.03
CA TRP A 143 11.70 8.94 -0.44
C TRP A 143 10.97 10.11 0.22
N THR A 144 10.23 10.89 -0.58
CA THR A 144 9.55 12.14 -0.15
C THR A 144 8.06 11.94 0.18
N GLY A 145 7.77 10.90 0.94
CA GLY A 145 6.44 10.66 1.52
C GLY A 145 6.22 11.40 2.86
N PRO A 146 5.21 11.02 3.65
CA PRO A 146 4.30 9.89 3.48
C PRO A 146 3.15 10.15 2.48
N VAL A 147 2.59 9.06 1.96
CA VAL A 147 1.33 9.06 1.19
C VAL A 147 0.24 8.39 2.02
N ALA A 148 -0.92 9.01 2.12
CA ALA A 148 -2.14 8.44 2.66
C ALA A 148 -3.05 7.96 1.51
N ALA A 149 -3.93 7.00 1.80
CA ALA A 149 -4.98 6.61 0.88
C ALA A 149 -6.34 6.52 1.59
N VAL A 150 -7.38 6.80 0.82
CA VAL A 150 -8.77 6.67 1.24
C VAL A 150 -9.59 6.15 0.06
N ARG A 151 -10.51 5.23 0.34
CA ARG A 151 -11.52 4.82 -0.63
C ARG A 151 -12.78 5.64 -0.42
N VAL A 152 -13.33 6.20 -1.49
CA VAL A 152 -14.56 6.99 -1.45
C VAL A 152 -15.61 6.29 -2.29
N GLY A 153 -16.70 5.93 -1.63
CA GLY A 153 -17.92 5.41 -2.22
C GLY A 153 -18.98 6.50 -2.38
N ARG A 154 -19.94 6.31 -3.28
CA ARG A 154 -21.19 7.10 -3.27
C ARG A 154 -22.42 6.18 -3.26
N GLN A 155 -23.30 6.37 -2.29
CA GLN A 155 -24.57 5.65 -2.17
C GLN A 155 -25.69 6.63 -1.83
N ASN A 156 -26.84 6.55 -2.50
CA ASN A 156 -27.99 7.44 -2.26
C ASN A 156 -27.63 8.95 -2.27
N ASN A 157 -26.70 9.33 -3.15
CA ASN A 157 -26.17 10.69 -3.25
C ASN A 157 -25.34 11.18 -2.03
N GLU A 158 -24.98 10.28 -1.11
CA GLU A 158 -24.08 10.54 0.02
C GLU A 158 -22.70 9.90 -0.22
N PHE A 159 -21.64 10.57 0.21
CA PHE A 159 -20.28 10.05 0.12
C PHE A 159 -19.94 9.22 1.35
N LEU A 160 -19.41 8.02 1.13
CA LEU A 160 -18.97 7.09 2.15
C LEU A 160 -17.44 7.01 2.11
N LEU A 161 -16.77 7.33 3.22
CA LEU A 161 -15.33 7.09 3.36
C LEU A 161 -15.09 5.64 3.76
N ASN A 162 -14.04 5.02 3.22
CA ASN A 162 -13.66 3.61 3.42
C ASN A 162 -14.89 2.69 3.57
N PRO A 163 -15.72 2.59 2.52
CA PRO A 163 -16.91 1.73 2.54
C PRO A 163 -16.51 0.27 2.75
N THR A 164 -17.35 -0.49 3.45
CA THR A 164 -17.18 -1.94 3.60
C THR A 164 -17.35 -2.65 2.27
N CYS A 165 -16.90 -3.91 2.16
CA CYS A 165 -17.09 -4.70 0.95
C CYS A 165 -18.56 -4.79 0.52
N GLU A 166 -19.50 -4.89 1.47
CA GLU A 166 -20.94 -4.91 1.18
C GLU A 166 -21.48 -3.55 0.72
N GLU A 167 -20.93 -2.46 1.24
CA GLU A 167 -21.27 -1.09 0.82
C GLU A 167 -20.73 -0.81 -0.59
N ILE A 168 -19.51 -1.28 -0.90
CA ILE A 168 -18.87 -1.14 -2.22
C ILE A 168 -19.75 -1.75 -3.32
N GLU A 169 -20.35 -2.91 -3.09
CA GLU A 169 -21.24 -3.56 -4.07
C GLU A 169 -22.50 -2.75 -4.39
N LYS A 170 -22.91 -1.86 -3.49
CA LYS A 170 -24.11 -1.01 -3.62
C LYS A 170 -23.79 0.41 -4.08
N ASN A 171 -22.52 0.75 -4.19
CA ASN A 171 -22.08 2.09 -4.53
C ASN A 171 -22.25 2.38 -6.03
N GLU A 172 -22.65 3.60 -6.35
CA GLU A 172 -22.65 4.14 -7.72
C GLU A 172 -21.24 4.53 -8.18
N ILE A 173 -20.37 4.87 -7.23
CA ILE A 173 -18.99 5.33 -7.45
C ILE A 173 -18.10 4.60 -6.44
N ASP A 174 -16.97 4.08 -6.90
CA ASP A 174 -15.93 3.49 -6.07
C ASP A 174 -14.56 3.96 -6.59
N VAL A 175 -13.90 4.83 -5.83
CA VAL A 175 -12.62 5.45 -6.21
C VAL A 175 -11.64 5.37 -5.05
N VAL A 176 -10.39 5.01 -5.33
CA VAL A 176 -9.30 5.10 -4.35
C VAL A 176 -8.46 6.33 -4.64
N PHE A 177 -8.41 7.22 -3.66
CA PHE A 177 -7.54 8.38 -3.70
C PHE A 177 -6.26 8.09 -2.94
N ALA A 178 -5.12 8.47 -3.51
CA ALA A 178 -3.85 8.52 -2.81
C ALA A 178 -3.28 9.94 -2.91
N ALA A 179 -2.90 10.50 -1.76
CA ALA A 179 -2.38 11.86 -1.64
C ALA A 179 -1.36 11.94 -0.50
N GLY A 180 -0.46 12.91 -0.58
CA GLY A 180 0.50 13.21 0.49
C GLY A 180 0.86 14.68 0.43
N GLU A 181 1.54 15.20 1.46
CA GLU A 181 1.99 16.60 1.47
C GLU A 181 2.79 16.95 0.21
N PRO A 182 2.83 18.20 -0.25
CA PRO A 182 3.55 18.58 -1.46
C PRO A 182 5.02 18.16 -1.39
N SER A 183 5.47 17.28 -2.30
CA SER A 183 6.89 16.90 -2.37
C SER A 183 7.68 17.94 -3.16
N PRO A 184 8.88 18.34 -2.69
CA PRO A 184 9.79 19.20 -3.44
C PRO A 184 10.25 18.60 -4.77
N ASN A 185 10.22 17.26 -4.89
CA ASN A 185 10.75 16.52 -6.04
C ASN A 185 9.68 16.14 -7.07
N SER A 186 8.42 16.48 -6.82
CA SER A 186 7.38 16.24 -7.81
C SER A 186 7.45 17.29 -8.92
N ALA A 187 7.24 16.92 -10.19
CA ALA A 187 7.04 17.87 -11.30
C ALA A 187 5.90 18.89 -11.05
N TRP A 188 5.14 18.68 -9.98
CA TRP A 188 3.99 19.43 -9.50
C TRP A 188 4.35 20.37 -8.32
N ALA A 189 5.60 20.35 -7.83
CA ALA A 189 6.08 21.08 -6.65
C ALA A 189 5.91 22.61 -6.72
N ASN A 190 5.73 23.18 -7.92
CA ASN A 190 5.54 24.62 -8.12
C ASN A 190 4.06 25.07 -8.08
N LYS A 191 3.10 24.15 -7.89
CA LYS A 191 1.69 24.51 -7.66
C LYS A 191 1.38 24.37 -6.16
N LYS A 192 1.44 25.48 -5.44
CA LYS A 192 1.24 25.56 -3.99
C LYS A 192 -0.18 25.17 -3.51
N ASP A 193 -1.14 25.00 -4.41
CA ASP A 193 -2.57 24.89 -4.07
C ASP A 193 -3.24 23.58 -4.56
N GLU A 194 -2.51 22.61 -5.10
CA GLU A 194 -3.08 21.33 -5.53
C GLU A 194 -2.63 20.20 -4.60
N GLU A 195 -3.54 19.69 -3.77
CA GLU A 195 -3.41 18.33 -3.24
C GLU A 195 -3.14 17.41 -4.43
N VAL A 196 -2.05 16.64 -4.39
CA VAL A 196 -1.74 15.67 -5.45
C VAL A 196 -2.75 14.54 -5.33
N LEU A 197 -3.93 14.74 -5.90
CA LEU A 197 -4.99 13.75 -6.05
C LEU A 197 -4.60 12.85 -7.20
N ILE A 198 -4.03 11.69 -6.88
CA ILE A 198 -3.92 10.63 -7.87
C ILE A 198 -5.28 9.95 -7.93
N ASN A 199 -6.09 10.33 -8.91
CA ASN A 199 -7.28 9.55 -9.29
C ASN A 199 -6.79 8.21 -9.85
N MET A 200 -7.14 7.11 -9.18
CA MET A 200 -6.82 5.75 -9.61
C MET A 200 -8.08 4.95 -9.90
#